data_AF-A0A2H0MXA1-F1
#
_entry.id   AF-A0A2H0MXA1-F1
#
_cell.length_a   1.000
_cell.length_b   1.000
_cell.length_c   1.000
_cell.angle_alpha   90.00
_cell.angle_beta   90.00
_cell.angle_gamma   90.00
#
_symmetry.space_group_name_H-M   'P 1'
#
loop_
_entity.id
_entity.type
_entity.pdbx_description
1 polymer ?
#
loop_
_entity_poly.entity_id
_entity_poly.type
_entity_poly.pdbx_seq_one_letter_code
_entity_poly.pdbx_strand_id
1 'polypeptide(L)'
;MGQYLELAQKALEEKRRSCESPSPKQLLPYQKEENQISSDSDIPRPIASVYPEPYFRENGSLVIPSNSNPRYHWWNGGMLIEETIAELKSRKR
;
A
#
# COMPACT_ATOMS: atom_id res chain seq x y z
N MET A 1 -18.34 28.30 39.55
CA MET A 1 -17.14 28.20 38.69
C MET A 1 -16.69 26.75 38.42
N GLY A 2 -17.03 25.74 39.24
CA GLY A 2 -16.51 24.36 39.06
C GLY A 2 -17.20 23.48 37.98
N GLN A 3 -18.47 23.70 37.67
CA GLN A 3 -19.23 22.79 36.80
C GLN A 3 -18.81 22.84 35.32
N TYR A 4 -18.33 24.00 34.84
CA TYR A 4 -17.89 24.16 33.46
C TYR A 4 -16.57 23.46 33.15
N LEU A 5 -15.70 23.31 34.16
CA LEU A 5 -14.40 22.65 34.00
C LEU A 5 -14.57 21.13 33.86
N GLU A 6 -15.52 20.56 34.61
CA GLU A 6 -15.84 19.13 34.57
C GLU A 6 -16.53 18.72 33.26
N LEU A 7 -17.42 19.57 32.74
CA LEU A 7 -18.02 19.41 31.41
C LEU A 7 -16.97 19.44 30.30
N ALA A 8 -15.99 20.35 30.39
CA ALA A 8 -14.92 20.46 29.40
C ALA A 8 -13.98 19.23 29.40
N GLN A 9 -13.68 18.69 30.58
CA GLN A 9 -12.89 17.45 30.71
C GLN A 9 -13.64 16.24 30.13
N LYS A 10 -14.95 16.13 30.42
CA LYS A 10 -15.79 15.05 29.90
C LYS A 10 -15.93 15.07 28.37
N ALA A 11 -16.07 16.26 27.78
CA ALA A 11 -16.13 16.42 26.32
C ALA A 11 -14.79 16.06 25.63
N LEU A 12 -13.66 16.30 26.29
CA LEU A 12 -12.33 15.94 25.77
C LEU A 12 -12.11 14.43 25.80
N GLU A 13 -12.56 13.75 26.86
CA GLU A 13 -12.51 12.29 27.01
C GLU A 13 -13.36 11.59 25.93
N GLU A 14 -14.56 12.11 25.67
CA GLU A 14 -15.48 11.61 24.64
C GLU A 14 -14.87 11.74 23.23
N LYS A 15 -14.19 12.86 22.96
CA LYS A 15 -13.50 13.08 21.68
C LYS A 15 -12.29 12.15 21.49
N ARG A 16 -11.58 11.78 22.56
CA ARG A 16 -10.50 10.77 22.51
C ARG A 16 -11.06 9.38 22.21
N ARG A 17 -12.19 9.01 22.81
CA ARG A 17 -12.90 7.74 22.51
C ARG A 17 -13.42 7.67 21.08
N SER A 18 -13.83 8.78 20.50
CA SER A 18 -14.38 8.82 19.14
C SER A 18 -13.34 8.65 18.02
N CYS A 19 -12.03 8.81 18.33
CA CYS A 19 -10.95 8.64 17.35
C CYS A 19 -10.28 7.25 17.41
N GLU A 20 -10.70 6.38 18.33
CA GLU A 20 -10.37 4.95 18.27
C GLU A 20 -11.16 4.32 17.13
N SER A 21 -10.65 4.57 15.93
CA SER A 21 -10.97 3.77 14.75
C SER A 21 -10.70 2.32 15.13
N PRO A 22 -11.70 1.42 15.14
CA PRO A 22 -11.39 0.01 15.24
C PRO A 22 -10.66 -0.34 13.96
N SER A 23 -9.33 -0.42 14.02
CA SER A 23 -8.47 -0.84 12.91
C SER A 23 -8.99 -2.18 12.41
N PRO A 24 -9.67 -2.23 11.24
CA PRO A 24 -10.19 -3.46 10.72
C PRO A 24 -9.21 -3.90 9.66
N LYS A 25 -8.32 -4.80 10.06
CA LYS A 25 -8.20 -6.12 9.44
C LYS A 25 -7.02 -6.82 10.07
N GLN A 26 -7.37 -7.89 10.77
CA GLN A 26 -6.44 -8.94 11.11
C GLN A 26 -5.62 -9.26 9.86
N LEU A 27 -4.30 -9.14 10.00
CA LEU A 27 -3.33 -9.73 9.09
C LEU A 27 -3.67 -11.22 9.02
N LEU A 28 -4.36 -11.61 7.96
CA LEU A 28 -4.42 -13.02 7.60
C LEU A 28 -2.97 -13.47 7.46
N PRO A 29 -2.57 -14.60 8.08
CA PRO A 29 -1.29 -15.19 7.77
C PRO A 29 -1.30 -15.39 6.26
N TYR A 30 -0.35 -14.76 5.57
CA TYR A 30 -0.13 -14.96 4.16
C TYR A 30 0.23 -16.43 4.00
N GLN A 31 -0.78 -17.27 3.77
CA GLN A 31 -0.57 -18.66 3.42
C GLN A 31 0.02 -18.64 2.02
N LYS A 32 1.35 -18.66 2.00
CA LYS A 32 2.14 -18.95 0.82
C LYS A 32 1.68 -20.34 0.38
N GLU A 33 0.87 -20.40 -0.67
CA GLU A 33 0.51 -21.65 -1.31
C GLU A 33 1.79 -22.23 -1.91
N GLU A 34 2.41 -23.13 -1.16
CA GLU A 34 3.52 -23.97 -1.59
C GLU A 34 2.97 -25.02 -2.56
N ASN A 35 2.73 -24.60 -3.80
CA ASN A 35 2.46 -25.54 -4.87
C ASN A 35 3.78 -26.23 -5.23
N GLN A 36 3.86 -27.50 -4.84
CA GLN A 36 4.98 -28.41 -5.00
C GLN A 36 5.29 -28.66 -6.48
N ILE A 37 6.56 -28.52 -6.87
CA ILE A 37 7.10 -29.13 -8.10
C ILE A 37 8.40 -29.84 -7.72
N SER A 38 8.30 -31.17 -7.57
CA SER A 38 9.39 -32.12 -7.79
C SER A 38 9.53 -32.27 -9.33
N SER A 39 10.69 -32.44 -9.97
CA SER A 39 11.93 -33.11 -9.57
C SER A 39 13.10 -32.70 -10.49
N ASP A 40 14.31 -32.65 -9.92
CA ASP A 40 15.64 -32.94 -10.53
C ASP A 40 16.03 -32.16 -11.81
N SER A 41 16.91 -31.15 -11.85
CA SER A 41 17.85 -30.52 -10.90
C SER A 41 17.92 -29.02 -11.26
N ASP A 42 16.75 -28.36 -11.26
CA ASP A 42 16.55 -27.06 -11.91
C ASP A 42 15.94 -26.04 -10.94
N ILE A 43 16.79 -25.18 -10.39
CA ILE A 43 16.35 -23.98 -9.66
C ILE A 43 15.58 -23.11 -10.68
N PRO A 44 14.27 -22.83 -10.49
CA PRO A 44 13.59 -21.91 -11.38
C PRO A 44 14.28 -20.56 -11.21
N ARG A 45 14.98 -20.11 -12.26
CA ARG A 45 15.44 -18.72 -12.31
C ARG A 45 14.24 -17.84 -11.98
N PRO A 46 14.36 -16.85 -11.08
CA PRO A 46 13.27 -15.95 -10.81
C PRO A 46 12.87 -15.30 -12.13
N ILE A 47 11.71 -15.71 -12.65
CA ILE A 47 11.06 -15.10 -13.80
C ILE A 47 11.06 -13.60 -13.57
N ALA A 48 11.72 -12.87 -14.47
CA ALA A 48 11.75 -11.41 -14.44
C ALA A 48 10.32 -10.92 -14.17
N SER A 49 10.17 -10.12 -13.12
CA SER A 49 8.90 -9.82 -12.47
C SER A 49 7.77 -9.55 -13.47
N VAL A 50 6.75 -10.42 -13.47
CA VAL A 50 5.55 -10.37 -14.33
C VAL A 50 4.57 -9.29 -13.84
N TYR A 51 5.07 -8.21 -13.25
CA TYR A 51 4.24 -7.11 -12.80
C TYR A 51 4.19 -6.06 -13.92
N PRO A 52 2.99 -5.66 -14.39
CA PRO A 52 2.89 -4.56 -15.33
C PRO A 52 3.41 -3.28 -14.70
N GLU A 53 4.21 -2.54 -15.47
CA GLU A 53 4.80 -1.30 -15.00
C GLU A 53 3.80 -0.13 -15.08
N PRO A 54 3.92 0.87 -14.19
CA PRO A 54 3.21 2.13 -14.33
C PRO A 54 3.52 2.83 -15.66
N TYR A 55 2.54 3.53 -16.24
CA TYR A 55 2.71 4.23 -17.51
C TYR A 55 1.90 5.53 -17.59
N PHE A 56 2.28 6.41 -18.52
CA PHE A 56 1.50 7.60 -18.84
C PHE A 56 0.57 7.32 -20.01
N ARG A 57 -0.71 7.71 -19.86
CA ARG A 57 -1.65 7.80 -20.99
C ARG A 57 -1.33 9.01 -21.87
N GLU A 58 -1.90 9.03 -23.06
CA GLU A 58 -1.77 10.13 -24.04
C GLU A 58 -2.23 11.48 -23.48
N ASN A 59 -3.19 11.47 -22.56
CA ASN A 59 -3.67 12.67 -21.86
C ASN A 59 -2.75 13.15 -20.71
N GLY A 60 -1.59 12.51 -20.51
CA GLY A 60 -0.63 12.83 -19.45
C GLY A 60 -1.00 12.28 -18.06
N SER A 61 -2.09 11.52 -17.92
CA SER A 61 -2.44 10.88 -16.65
C SER A 61 -1.53 9.68 -16.36
N LEU A 62 -1.07 9.56 -15.11
CA LEU A 62 -0.34 8.40 -14.62
C LEU A 62 -1.32 7.26 -14.30
N VAL A 63 -1.06 6.07 -14.85
CA VAL A 63 -1.80 4.86 -14.55
C VAL A 63 -0.88 3.88 -13.82
N ILE A 64 -1.32 3.43 -12.65
CA ILE A 64 -0.64 2.41 -11.84
C ILE A 64 -1.57 1.20 -11.76
N PRO A 65 -1.27 0.09 -12.47
CA PRO A 65 -2.08 -1.11 -12.40
C PRO A 65 -2.17 -1.68 -10.97
N SER A 66 -3.33 -2.24 -10.59
CA SER A 66 -3.49 -2.87 -9.27
C SER A 66 -2.61 -4.10 -9.06
N ASN A 67 -2.22 -4.77 -10.14
CA ASN A 67 -1.29 -5.89 -10.15
C ASN A 67 0.16 -5.45 -10.45
N SER A 68 0.47 -4.16 -10.47
CA SER A 68 1.86 -3.70 -10.57
C SER A 68 2.64 -4.05 -9.30
N ASN A 69 3.96 -3.85 -9.35
CA ASN A 69 4.79 -4.00 -8.16
C ASN A 69 4.22 -3.13 -7.01
N PRO A 70 4.02 -3.68 -5.79
CA PRO A 70 3.50 -2.94 -4.64
C PRO A 70 4.29 -1.68 -4.30
N ARG A 71 5.56 -1.60 -4.70
CA ARG A 71 6.37 -0.38 -4.58
C ARG A 71 5.70 0.82 -5.25
N TYR A 72 4.91 0.66 -6.30
CA TYR A 72 4.25 1.80 -6.96
C TYR A 72 2.87 2.14 -6.37
N HIS A 73 2.37 1.35 -5.41
CA HIS A 73 1.05 1.57 -4.81
C HIS A 73 1.15 2.59 -3.68
N TRP A 74 1.16 3.88 -4.01
CA TRP A 74 1.20 4.98 -3.04
C TRP A 74 0.07 4.92 -1.99
N TRP A 75 -1.06 4.30 -2.33
CA TRP A 75 -2.19 4.05 -1.43
C TRP A 75 -1.99 2.86 -0.48
N ASN A 76 -0.92 2.08 -0.64
CA ASN A 76 -0.63 0.87 0.14
C ASN A 76 0.78 0.89 0.76
N GLY A 77 1.25 2.07 1.16
CA GLY A 77 2.59 2.24 1.77
C GLY A 77 3.74 2.09 0.78
N GLY A 78 3.47 2.19 -0.51
CA GLY A 78 4.48 2.25 -1.56
C GLY A 78 5.16 3.62 -1.67
N MET A 79 5.86 3.78 -2.78
CA MET A 79 6.57 4.98 -3.20
C MET A 79 5.61 6.12 -3.56
N LEU A 80 6.05 7.37 -3.41
CA LEU A 80 5.24 8.52 -3.75
C LEU A 80 4.97 8.60 -5.26
N ILE A 81 3.88 9.28 -5.61
CA ILE A 81 3.52 9.52 -7.02
C ILE A 81 4.63 10.29 -7.74
N GLU A 82 5.21 11.30 -7.09
CA GLU A 82 6.26 12.16 -7.67
C GLU A 82 7.53 11.36 -8.01
N GLU A 83 7.97 10.48 -7.10
CA GLU A 83 9.10 9.59 -7.31
C GLU A 83 8.82 8.60 -8.45
N THR A 84 7.60 8.07 -8.51
CA THR A 84 7.16 7.18 -9.60
C THR A 84 7.22 7.91 -10.94
N ILE A 85 6.73 9.16 -10.99
CA ILE A 85 6.80 10.01 -12.19
C ILE A 85 8.26 10.28 -12.59
N ALA A 86 9.13 10.60 -11.62
CA ALA A 86 10.54 10.85 -11.87
C ALA A 86 11.24 9.61 -12.43
N GLU A 87 10.95 8.43 -11.87
CA GLU A 87 11.46 7.14 -12.34
C GLU A 87 10.98 6.81 -13.76
N LEU A 88 9.69 7.00 -14.07
CA LEU A 88 9.17 6.76 -15.42
C LEU A 88 9.75 7.75 -16.44
N LYS A 89 9.96 9.00 -16.05
CA LYS A 89 10.60 10.01 -16.92
C LYS A 89 12.07 9.70 -17.18
N SER A 90 12.80 9.18 -16.19
CA SER A 90 14.22 8.85 -16.36
C SER A 90 14.44 7.62 -17.25
N ARG A 91 13.46 6.70 -17.32
CA ARG A 91 13.49 5.50 -18.16
C ARG A 91 13.26 5.77 -19.66
N LYS A 92 12.59 6.86 -20.04
CA LYS A 92 12.28 7.21 -21.45
C LYS A 92 13.46 7.79 -22.25
N ARG A 93 14.70 7.35 -21.99
CA ARG A 93 15.88 7.79 -22.75
C ARG A 93 16.10 6.99 -24.03
#